data_AF-A0A1L6ZP97-F1
#
_entry.id   AF-A0A1L6ZP97-F1
#
_cell.length_a   1.000
_cell.length_b   1.000
_cell.length_c   1.000
_cell.angle_alpha   90.00
_cell.angle_beta   90.00
_cell.angle_gamma   90.00
#
_symmetry.space_group_name_H-M   'P 1'
#
loop_
_entity.id
_entity.type
_entity.pdbx_description
1 polymer ?
#
loop_
_entity_poly.entity_id
_entity_poly.type
_entity_poly.pdbx_seq_one_letter_code
_entity_poly.pdbx_strand_id
1 'polypeptide(L)' 'MALASDYYCNNCGNSRYFYNEVSVMARQMIDNKKGKQHDKIMHVDPSNVDNYFEPIYCSKCETQVSEPIFIEKRD' A
#
# COMPACT_ATOMS: atom_id res chain seq x y z
N MET A 1 2.93 13.37 20.30
CA MET A 1 3.03 14.03 18.99
C MET A 1 2.06 13.32 18.06
N ALA A 2 0.96 13.96 17.67
CA ALA A 2 0.03 13.39 16.69
C ALA A 2 0.59 13.74 15.31
N LEU A 3 0.98 12.72 14.53
CA LEU A 3 1.29 12.88 13.11
C LEU A 3 0.01 13.40 12.45
N ALA A 4 0.04 14.61 11.89
CA ALA A 4 -1.07 15.14 11.12
C ALA A 4 -1.33 14.14 9.97
N SER A 5 -2.55 13.63 9.87
CA SER A 5 -2.91 12.76 8.74
C SER A 5 -3.03 13.65 7.51
N ASP A 6 -1.99 13.63 6.69
CA ASP A 6 -1.81 14.47 5.50
C ASP A 6 -2.77 14.14 4.34
N TYR A 7 -3.58 13.08 4.45
CA TYR A 7 -4.41 12.56 3.36
C TYR A 7 -5.90 12.87 3.53
N TYR A 8 -6.51 13.35 2.45
CA TYR A 8 -7.96 13.56 2.33
C TYR A 8 -8.45 13.05 0.97
N CYS A 9 -9.53 12.27 0.96
CA CYS A 9 -10.11 11.77 -0.29
C CYS A 9 -11.19 12.73 -0.81
N ASN A 10 -10.88 13.44 -1.89
CA ASN A 10 -11.84 14.35 -2.55
C ASN A 10 -13.06 13.63 -3.15
N ASN A 11 -12.97 12.32 -3.40
CA ASN A 11 -14.05 11.55 -4.02
C ASN A 11 -15.16 11.16 -3.02
N CYS A 12 -14.81 10.81 -1.77
CA CYS A 12 -15.77 10.32 -0.77
C CYS A 12 -15.69 11.00 0.60
N GLY A 13 -14.84 12.02 0.74
CA GLY A 13 -14.65 12.78 1.99
C GLY A 13 -13.97 12.02 3.11
N ASN A 14 -13.39 10.85 2.83
CA ASN A 14 -12.65 10.09 3.84
C ASN A 14 -11.37 10.83 4.26
N SER A 15 -11.13 10.93 5.57
CA SER A 15 -9.98 11.62 6.17
C SER A 15 -9.27 10.78 7.24
N ARG A 16 -9.65 9.51 7.42
CA ARG A 16 -9.19 8.70 8.57
C ARG A 16 -8.27 7.55 8.19
N TYR A 17 -8.69 6.71 7.25
CA TYR A 17 -7.97 5.48 6.91
C TYR A 17 -7.62 5.44 5.43
N PHE A 18 -6.36 5.17 5.14
CA PHE A 18 -5.82 5.05 3.79
C PHE A 18 -4.90 3.83 3.75
N TYR A 19 -4.69 3.30 2.56
CA TYR A 19 -3.78 2.19 2.31
C TYR A 19 -2.67 2.66 1.39
N ASN A 20 -1.48 2.10 1.55
CA ASN A 20 -0.47 2.08 0.50
C ASN A 20 -0.21 0.64 0.10
N GLU A 21 0.30 0.47 -1.11
CA GLU A 21 0.77 -0.85 -1.53
C GLU A 21 2.13 -1.13 -0.89
N VAL A 22 2.38 -2.42 -0.62
CA VAL A 22 3.62 -2.90 -0.02
C VAL A 22 4.08 -4.18 -0.71
N SER A 23 5.39 -4.42 -0.71
CA SER A 23 5.93 -5.75 -1.04
C SER A 23 6.22 -6.51 0.25
N VAL A 24 5.97 -7.81 0.22
CA VAL A 24 6.26 -8.73 1.32
C VAL A 24 7.03 -9.92 0.79
N MET A 25 7.81 -10.56 1.65
CA MET A 25 8.50 -11.79 1.26
C MET A 25 7.50 -12.90 0.95
N ALA A 26 7.70 -13.56 -0.19
CA ALA A 26 6.87 -14.69 -0.63
C ALA A 26 7.73 -15.83 -1.19
N ARG A 27 7.25 -17.06 -1.08
CA ARG A 27 7.88 -18.26 -1.64
C ARG A 27 7.10 -18.74 -2.86
N GLN A 28 7.79 -18.81 -3.99
CA GLN A 28 7.25 -19.34 -5.25
C GLN A 28 7.54 -20.85 -5.37
N MET A 29 6.61 -21.61 -5.94
CA MET A 29 6.83 -23.01 -6.27
C MET A 29 7.74 -23.14 -7.49
N ILE A 30 8.79 -23.95 -7.36
CA ILE A 30 9.70 -24.30 -8.44
C ILE A 30 9.63 -25.82 -8.66
N ASP A 31 9.40 -26.23 -9.90
CA ASP A 31 9.59 -27.59 -10.37
C ASP A 31 11.01 -27.71 -10.94
N ASN A 32 11.84 -28.59 -10.38
CA ASN A 32 13.23 -28.73 -10.79
C ASN A 32 13.41 -29.17 -12.26
N LYS A 33 12.36 -29.69 -12.90
CA LYS A 33 12.37 -30.10 -14.32
C LYS A 33 11.75 -29.05 -15.25
N LYS A 34 10.83 -28.22 -14.75
CA LYS A 34 10.04 -27.28 -15.56
C LYS A 34 10.29 -25.81 -15.20
N GLY A 35 11.11 -25.53 -14.19
CA GLY A 35 11.37 -24.20 -13.68
C GLY A 35 10.23 -23.67 -12.82
N LYS A 36 9.99 -22.36 -12.90
CA LYS A 36 8.92 -21.67 -12.16
C LYS A 36 7.56 -22.23 -12.56
N GLN A 37 6.80 -22.75 -11.60
CA GLN A 37 5.50 -23.36 -11.89
C GLN A 37 4.40 -22.29 -11.97
N HIS A 38 4.16 -21.74 -13.17
CA HIS A 38 3.07 -20.77 -13.48
C HIS A 38 2.92 -19.65 -12.44
N ASP A 39 4.04 -19.10 -11.94
CA ASP A 39 4.04 -18.03 -10.94
C ASP A 39 3.23 -18.30 -9.66
N LYS A 40 3.08 -19.58 -9.31
CA LYS A 40 2.36 -20.01 -8.12
C LYS A 40 3.12 -19.61 -6.85
N ILE A 41 2.58 -18.62 -6.14
CA ILE A 41 3.00 -18.25 -4.80
C ILE A 41 2.37 -19.20 -3.79
N MET A 42 3.21 -19.84 -2.96
CA MET A 42 2.79 -20.86 -2.00
C MET A 42 2.70 -20.35 -0.56
N HIS A 43 3.57 -19.40 -0.21
CA HIS A 43 3.64 -18.85 1.14
C HIS A 43 3.96 -17.37 1.06
N VAL A 44 3.30 -16.58 1.90
CA VAL A 44 3.49 -15.13 2.03
C VAL A 44 3.71 -14.85 3.51
N ASP A 45 4.74 -14.08 3.84
CA ASP A 45 4.99 -13.59 5.20
C ASP A 45 4.58 -12.11 5.30
N PRO A 46 3.33 -11.82 5.69
CA PRO A 46 2.83 -10.45 5.77
C PRO A 46 3.46 -9.65 6.92
N SER A 47 4.20 -10.30 7.83
CA SER A 47 4.87 -9.61 8.94
C SER A 47 6.20 -8.97 8.52
N ASN A 48 6.75 -9.38 7.37
CA ASN A 48 8.01 -8.89 6.85
C ASN A 48 7.80 -8.09 5.57
N VAL A 49 7.52 -6.79 5.75
CA VAL A 49 7.37 -5.83 4.66
C VAL A 49 8.74 -5.41 4.17
N ASP A 50 8.99 -5.63 2.87
CA ASP A 50 10.27 -5.38 2.21
C ASP A 50 10.31 -4.00 1.53
N ASN A 51 9.16 -3.49 1.09
CA ASN A 51 9.06 -2.16 0.50
C ASN A 51 7.67 -1.54 0.68
N TYR A 52 7.61 -0.21 0.62
CA TYR A 52 6.38 0.58 0.61
C TYR A 52 6.34 1.39 -0.69
N PHE A 53 5.17 1.45 -1.34
CA PHE A 53 5.01 2.16 -2.59
C PHE A 53 4.17 3.43 -2.40
N GLU A 54 4.52 4.48 -3.16
CA GLU A 54 3.73 5.69 -3.32
C GLU A 54 2.90 5.53 -4.60
N PRO A 55 1.77 4.82 -4.49
CA PRO A 55 0.56 5.60 -4.28
C PRO A 55 -0.24 5.24 -3.03
N ILE A 56 -0.93 6.24 -2.48
CA ILE A 56 -1.89 6.09 -1.39
C ILE A 56 -3.29 5.94 -1.95
N TYR A 57 -4.09 5.05 -1.38
CA TYR A 57 -5.46 4.75 -1.77
C TYR A 57 -6.43 5.02 -0.62
N CYS A 58 -7.59 5.55 -0.97
CA CYS A 58 -8.68 5.70 -0.01
C CYS A 58 -9.25 4.34 0.39
N SER A 59 -9.31 4.05 1.69
CA SER A 59 -9.87 2.78 2.18
C SER A 59 -11.37 2.60 1.92
N LYS A 60 -12.12 3.67 1.60
CA LYS A 60 -13.56 3.63 1.38
C LYS A 60 -13.97 3.47 -0.09
N CYS A 61 -13.23 4.11 -0.99
CA CYS A 61 -13.61 4.18 -2.40
C CYS A 61 -12.48 3.78 -3.35
N GLU A 62 -11.36 3.29 -2.81
CA GLU A 62 -10.20 2.74 -3.53
C GLU A 62 -9.54 3.70 -4.52
N THR A 63 -9.97 4.96 -4.52
CA THR A 63 -9.41 5.99 -5.39
C THR A 63 -8.02 6.37 -4.88
N GLN A 64 -7.07 6.43 -5.80
CA GLN A 64 -5.75 6.95 -5.53
C GLN A 64 -5.83 8.41 -5.08
N VAL A 65 -5.09 8.75 -4.03
CA VAL A 65 -4.97 10.10 -3.46
C VAL A 65 -3.59 10.62 -3.83
N SER A 66 -3.54 11.72 -4.56
CA SER A 66 -2.29 12.40 -4.93
C SER A 66 -1.83 13.31 -3.78
N GLU A 67 -0.68 12.97 -3.19
CA GLU A 67 0.13 13.69 -2.18
C GLU A 67 -0.58 14.25 -0.91
N PRO A 68 0.16 14.36 0.20
CA PRO A 68 -0.22 15.21 1.32
C PRO A 68 -0.72 16.58 0.88
N ILE A 69 -1.91 17.00 1.31
CA ILE A 69 -2.22 18.43 1.28
C ILE A 69 -1.43 19.03 2.45
N PHE A 70 -0.21 19.52 2.19
CA PHE A 70 0.47 20.40 3.13
C PHE A 70 -0.35 21.69 3.25
N ILE A 71 -1.27 21.72 4.21
CA ILE A 71 -1.92 22.97 4.61
C ILE A 71 -0.84 23.72 5.39
N GLU A 72 -0.07 24.57 4.68
CA GLU A 72 0.75 25.59 5.33
C GLU A 72 -0.18 26.38 6.26
N LYS A 73 -0.05 26.16 7.57
CA LYS A 73 -0.69 27.02 8.56
C LYS A 73 -0.06 28.40 8.38
N ARG A 74 -0.77 29.32 7.71
CA ARG A 74 -0.49 30.75 7.83
C ARG A 74 -0.94 31.16 9.22
N ASP A 75 0.02 31.50 10.06
CA ASP A 75 -0.17 32.20 11.33
C ASP A 75 -0.85 33.56 11.13
#